data_AF-F2UQ17-F1
#
_entry.id   AF-F2UQ17-F1
#
_cell.length_a   1.000
_cell.length_b   1.000
_cell.length_c   1.000
_cell.angle_alpha   90.00
_cell.angle_beta   90.00
_cell.angle_gamma   90.00
#
_symmetry.space_group_name_H-M   'P 1'
#
loop_
_entity.id
_entity.type
_entity.pdbx_description
1 polymer ?
#
loop_
_entity_poly.entity_id
_entity_poly.type
_entity_poly.pdbx_seq_one_letter_code
_entity_poly.pdbx_strand_id
1 'polypeptide(L)'
;MLMMHKIARLEYVPLGVLGAIIPWNYPFHNMYGQIISALFAGNGIVLKVSEYASWSSRYYLSIVHAALRAVGYSPDLVQVVTGFGATGAALVNGGVDKVVFIGSPGVGKLVMRAAADTLTPVVLELGGKDAAVVCEDCDFGQVVNLALRGTFQNCGQNCIGLERMIVHKDVYDKFVDALAAKVGALRQGAPLAGDVDCGAMTMGRPAAEKLEKMVEEAVRSGARLLAGGHVNTIAGCSGGFFQPTLLVDVTPDMHIAQEETFGPIMTLMRAEDDEDAIRIANSVEYGLGSSVFSKNYARAERIAAAFTTGMCNVNDYGVNYLCQSLPFGGVKISGFDRFAGVEGLRGCCHMRSITTDKFYGVRTDIPPPLQYPLTGSGFEFCRNLVNLFYSSTWLQRIGAAYNLAVIGATEKKPKTN
;
A
#
# COMPACT_ATOMS: atom_id res chain seq x y z
N MET A 1 -17.20 29.14 19.32
CA MET A 1 -17.26 30.61 19.51
C MET A 1 -15.91 31.24 19.85
N LEU A 2 -15.03 30.65 20.68
CA LEU A 2 -13.80 31.31 21.14
C LEU A 2 -12.74 31.69 20.08
N MET A 3 -12.80 31.08 18.89
CA MET A 3 -11.79 31.27 17.82
C MET A 3 -12.41 31.81 16.52
N MET A 4 -13.58 32.46 16.58
CA MET A 4 -14.24 33.01 15.37
C MET A 4 -13.44 34.12 14.69
N HIS A 5 -12.48 34.72 15.41
CA HIS A 5 -11.51 35.69 14.89
C HIS A 5 -10.29 35.04 14.25
N LYS A 6 -10.24 33.71 14.13
CA LYS A 6 -9.13 32.98 13.49
C LYS A 6 -9.57 32.35 12.17
N ILE A 7 -8.64 32.25 11.23
CA ILE A 7 -8.74 31.44 10.01
C ILE A 7 -7.75 30.28 10.15
N ALA A 8 -8.24 29.05 10.06
CA ALA A 8 -7.41 27.86 10.00
C ALA A 8 -7.23 27.43 8.54
N ARG A 9 -6.01 27.06 8.16
CA ARG A 9 -5.69 26.54 6.83
C ARG A 9 -4.64 25.44 6.93
N LEU A 10 -4.75 24.46 6.05
CA LEU A 10 -3.80 23.38 5.89
C LEU A 10 -2.99 23.63 4.62
N GLU A 11 -1.67 23.61 4.73
CA GLU A 11 -0.76 23.65 3.59
C GLU A 11 0.00 22.34 3.45
N TYR A 12 0.33 22.00 2.21
CA TYR A 12 1.20 20.88 1.86
C TYR A 12 2.50 21.46 1.32
N VAL A 13 3.60 21.22 2.02
CA VAL A 13 4.92 21.76 1.68
C VAL A 13 5.82 20.59 1.28
N PRO A 14 6.58 20.69 0.16
CA PRO A 14 7.48 19.63 -0.26
C PRO A 14 8.42 19.19 0.88
N LEU A 15 8.73 17.91 0.93
CA LEU A 15 9.64 17.35 1.93
C LEU A 15 11.11 17.73 1.64
N GLY A 16 11.52 17.72 0.38
CA GLY A 16 12.89 17.98 -0.05
C GLY A 16 13.33 16.94 -1.08
N VAL A 17 14.03 15.90 -0.64
CA VAL A 17 14.51 14.79 -1.46
C VAL A 17 13.88 13.48 -1.00
N LEU A 18 13.19 12.80 -1.92
CA LEU A 18 12.67 11.46 -1.68
C LEU A 18 13.70 10.40 -2.06
N GLY A 19 13.82 9.35 -1.25
CA GLY A 19 14.49 8.11 -1.61
C GLY A 19 13.45 7.08 -2.06
N ALA A 20 13.69 6.37 -3.17
CA ALA A 20 12.84 5.25 -3.58
C ALA A 20 13.66 4.00 -3.83
N ILE A 21 13.29 2.87 -3.23
CA ILE A 21 13.89 1.56 -3.50
C ILE A 21 12.84 0.72 -4.23
N ILE A 22 13.08 0.44 -5.51
CA ILE A 22 12.08 -0.14 -6.42
C ILE A 22 12.44 -1.55 -6.90
N PRO A 23 11.45 -2.44 -7.07
CA PRO A 23 11.66 -3.84 -7.43
C PRO A 23 11.75 -4.01 -8.96
N TRP A 24 11.96 -5.26 -9.38
CA TRP A 24 12.20 -5.64 -10.76
C TRP A 24 10.95 -6.06 -11.55
N ASN A 25 9.82 -6.35 -10.89
CA ASN A 25 8.66 -6.98 -11.52
C ASN A 25 7.92 -6.09 -12.52
N TYR A 26 7.78 -4.80 -12.21
CA TYR A 26 7.22 -3.78 -13.11
C TYR A 26 8.15 -2.54 -13.14
N PRO A 27 9.34 -2.66 -13.73
CA PRO A 27 10.44 -1.72 -13.46
C PRO A 27 10.18 -0.33 -14.04
N PHE A 28 9.49 -0.24 -15.18
CA PHE A 28 9.09 1.06 -15.75
C PHE A 28 8.08 1.77 -14.83
N HIS A 29 7.00 1.08 -14.49
CA HIS A 29 5.91 1.68 -13.72
C HIS A 29 6.37 2.07 -12.31
N ASN A 30 7.05 1.16 -11.60
CA ASN A 30 7.52 1.41 -10.24
C ASN A 30 8.51 2.57 -10.17
N MET A 31 9.23 2.85 -11.25
CA MET A 31 10.11 4.02 -11.33
C MET A 31 9.33 5.31 -11.60
N TYR A 32 8.46 5.29 -12.61
CA TYR A 32 7.75 6.49 -13.06
C TYR A 32 6.74 7.01 -12.04
N GLY A 33 5.97 6.14 -11.40
CA GLY A 33 4.97 6.57 -10.41
C GLY A 33 5.59 7.40 -9.28
N GLN A 34 6.78 7.00 -8.81
CA GLN A 34 7.50 7.69 -7.75
C GLN A 34 8.12 9.00 -8.24
N ILE A 35 8.71 9.00 -9.43
CA ILE A 35 9.28 10.21 -10.05
C ILE A 35 8.21 11.27 -10.26
N ILE A 36 7.07 10.89 -10.84
CA ILE A 36 5.97 11.81 -11.11
C ILE A 36 5.46 12.41 -9.79
N SER A 37 5.17 11.58 -8.79
CA SER A 37 4.65 12.06 -7.50
C SER A 37 5.64 12.98 -6.80
N ALA A 38 6.94 12.64 -6.80
CA ALA A 38 7.98 13.46 -6.18
C ALA A 38 8.08 14.84 -6.83
N LEU A 39 8.26 14.89 -8.15
CA LEU A 39 8.47 16.13 -8.89
C LEU A 39 7.24 17.05 -8.84
N PHE A 40 6.04 16.50 -9.00
CA PHE A 40 4.80 17.29 -8.98
C PHE A 40 4.45 17.78 -7.57
N ALA A 41 4.92 17.10 -6.52
CA ALA A 41 4.87 17.59 -5.15
C ALA A 41 5.99 18.60 -4.83
N GLY A 42 6.91 18.89 -5.76
CA GLY A 42 7.99 19.87 -5.59
C GLY A 42 9.27 19.32 -4.97
N ASN A 43 9.49 17.99 -5.02
CA ASN A 43 10.67 17.32 -4.45
C ASN A 43 11.67 16.90 -5.53
N GLY A 44 12.94 16.74 -5.14
CA GLY A 44 13.90 15.90 -5.87
C GLY A 44 13.72 14.42 -5.49
N ILE A 45 14.30 13.51 -6.27
CA ILE A 45 14.24 12.07 -5.98
C ILE A 45 15.51 11.31 -6.38
N VAL A 46 15.91 10.37 -5.52
CA VAL A 46 16.97 9.40 -5.79
C VAL A 46 16.38 7.98 -5.71
N LEU A 47 16.50 7.22 -6.81
CA LEU A 47 15.94 5.88 -6.93
C LEU A 47 17.05 4.83 -6.91
N LYS A 48 16.99 3.89 -5.96
CA LYS A 48 17.71 2.62 -6.04
C LYS A 48 16.85 1.60 -6.76
N VAL A 49 17.27 1.19 -7.94
CA VAL A 49 16.57 0.15 -8.71
C VAL A 49 17.11 -1.24 -8.39
N SER A 50 16.27 -2.26 -8.54
CA SER A 50 16.74 -3.65 -8.47
C SER A 50 17.82 -3.91 -9.52
N GLU A 51 18.85 -4.64 -9.08
CA GLU A 51 19.91 -5.20 -9.91
C GLU A 51 19.37 -6.02 -11.09
N TYR A 52 18.22 -6.70 -10.91
CA TYR A 52 17.56 -7.49 -11.95
C TYR A 52 16.87 -6.65 -13.05
N ALA A 53 16.72 -5.34 -12.84
CA ALA A 53 16.11 -4.42 -13.81
C ALA A 53 17.03 -3.25 -14.21
N SER A 54 18.30 -3.28 -13.78
CA SER A 54 19.24 -2.15 -13.91
C SER A 54 19.57 -1.77 -15.35
N TRP A 55 19.49 -2.70 -16.30
CA TRP A 55 19.73 -2.40 -17.70
C TRP A 55 18.66 -1.45 -18.27
N SER A 56 17.39 -1.75 -17.99
CA SER A 56 16.24 -0.98 -18.49
C SER A 56 16.14 0.42 -17.85
N SER A 57 16.56 0.56 -16.59
CA SER A 57 16.42 1.81 -15.83
C SER A 57 17.20 2.98 -16.46
N ARG A 58 18.35 2.71 -17.10
CA ARG A 58 19.14 3.74 -17.80
C ARG A 58 18.37 4.35 -18.98
N TYR A 59 17.69 3.51 -19.76
CA TYR A 59 16.85 3.99 -20.85
C TYR A 59 15.67 4.78 -20.31
N TYR A 60 15.02 4.27 -19.27
CA TYR A 60 13.89 4.95 -18.62
C TYR A 60 14.26 6.31 -18.04
N LEU A 61 15.44 6.44 -17.41
CA LEU A 61 15.98 7.70 -16.91
C LEU A 61 16.22 8.70 -18.03
N SER A 62 16.72 8.24 -19.19
CA SER A 62 16.99 9.12 -20.33
C SER A 62 15.75 9.86 -20.83
N ILE A 63 14.58 9.21 -20.78
CA ILE A 63 13.28 9.79 -21.14
C ILE A 63 12.91 10.90 -20.14
N VAL A 64 13.03 10.63 -18.83
CA VAL A 64 12.75 11.62 -17.77
C VAL A 64 13.67 12.83 -17.88
N HIS A 65 14.96 12.59 -18.08
CA HIS A 65 15.95 13.65 -18.27
C HIS A 65 15.68 14.48 -19.53
N ALA A 66 15.22 13.87 -20.61
CA ALA A 66 14.83 14.60 -21.81
C ALA A 66 13.61 15.49 -21.54
N ALA A 67 12.61 14.99 -20.81
CA ALA A 67 11.44 15.77 -20.41
C ALA A 67 11.82 16.97 -19.53
N LEU A 68 12.65 16.77 -18.50
CA LEU A 68 13.13 17.85 -17.62
C LEU A 68 13.88 18.93 -18.40
N ARG A 69 14.79 18.54 -19.30
CA ARG A 69 15.52 19.48 -20.16
C ARG A 69 14.58 20.27 -21.08
N ALA A 70 13.56 19.62 -21.63
CA ALA A 70 12.61 20.26 -22.54
C ALA A 70 11.81 21.40 -21.89
N VAL A 71 11.62 21.34 -20.56
CA VAL A 71 10.96 22.38 -19.77
C VAL A 71 11.93 23.24 -18.94
N GLY A 72 13.24 23.14 -19.19
CA GLY A 72 14.25 24.00 -18.58
C GLY A 72 14.65 23.64 -17.14
N TYR A 73 14.30 22.44 -16.66
CA TYR A 73 14.68 21.95 -15.33
C TYR A 73 15.96 21.12 -15.39
N SER A 74 16.72 21.11 -14.30
CA SER A 74 17.93 20.28 -14.19
C SER A 74 17.57 18.79 -14.19
N PRO A 75 18.26 17.95 -14.99
CA PRO A 75 18.10 16.49 -14.92
C PRO A 75 18.51 15.91 -13.54
N ASP A 76 19.32 16.64 -12.75
CA ASP A 76 19.80 16.19 -11.44
C ASP A 76 18.69 16.12 -10.36
N LEU A 77 17.50 16.65 -10.66
CA LEU A 77 16.30 16.45 -9.85
C LEU A 77 15.91 14.98 -9.73
N VAL A 78 16.34 14.14 -10.68
CA VAL A 78 16.06 12.70 -10.70
C VAL A 78 17.37 11.94 -10.91
N GLN A 79 17.77 11.17 -9.90
CA GLN A 79 18.94 10.32 -9.95
C GLN A 79 18.55 8.86 -9.81
N VAL A 80 19.22 7.98 -10.55
CA VAL A 80 19.07 6.53 -10.43
C VAL A 80 20.41 5.93 -10.04
N VAL A 81 20.40 5.15 -8.97
CA VAL A 81 21.53 4.34 -8.51
C VAL A 81 21.19 2.86 -8.63
N THR A 82 22.19 2.07 -9.01
CA THR A 82 22.07 0.60 -9.15
C THR A 82 22.99 -0.07 -8.15
N GLY A 83 22.53 -1.14 -7.53
CA GLY A 83 23.35 -1.92 -6.61
C GLY A 83 22.54 -2.92 -5.80
N PHE A 84 23.17 -3.53 -4.80
CA PHE A 84 22.53 -4.52 -3.91
C PHE A 84 22.01 -3.85 -2.62
N GLY A 85 21.83 -4.63 -1.55
CA GLY A 85 21.32 -4.15 -0.27
C GLY A 85 22.12 -2.99 0.33
N ALA A 86 23.45 -3.00 0.22
CA ALA A 86 24.31 -1.93 0.75
C ALA A 86 24.00 -0.56 0.12
N THR A 87 23.69 -0.52 -1.18
CA THR A 87 23.28 0.72 -1.87
C THR A 87 21.93 1.22 -1.37
N GLY A 88 20.99 0.31 -1.10
CA GLY A 88 19.71 0.66 -0.48
C GLY A 88 19.88 1.24 0.93
N ALA A 89 20.72 0.61 1.76
CA ALA A 89 21.03 1.12 3.10
C ALA A 89 21.70 2.50 3.05
N ALA A 90 22.64 2.70 2.12
CA ALA A 90 23.27 4.00 1.90
C ALA A 90 22.27 5.07 1.47
N LEU A 91 21.26 4.73 0.65
CA LEU A 91 20.20 5.66 0.27
C LEU A 91 19.35 6.06 1.49
N VAL A 92 18.93 5.09 2.32
CA VAL A 92 18.12 5.34 3.52
C VAL A 92 18.87 6.23 4.50
N ASN A 93 20.16 5.94 4.74
CA ASN A 93 21.01 6.69 5.67
C ASN A 93 21.61 7.97 5.05
N GLY A 94 21.35 8.22 3.77
CA GLY A 94 21.99 9.27 2.98
C GLY A 94 21.39 10.68 3.16
N GLY A 95 20.48 10.84 4.12
CA GLY A 95 19.83 12.13 4.41
C GLY A 95 18.65 12.46 3.50
N VAL A 96 17.93 11.46 2.98
CA VAL A 96 16.64 11.68 2.30
C VAL A 96 15.53 11.99 3.31
N ASP A 97 14.57 12.81 2.91
CA ASP A 97 13.51 13.33 3.77
C ASP A 97 12.33 12.36 3.94
N LYS A 98 12.18 11.39 3.03
CA LYS A 98 11.24 10.26 3.12
C LYS A 98 11.67 9.13 2.18
N VAL A 99 11.42 7.90 2.58
CA VAL A 99 11.75 6.71 1.79
C VAL A 99 10.47 6.01 1.33
N VAL A 100 10.40 5.67 0.05
CA VAL A 100 9.42 4.71 -0.48
C VAL A 100 10.15 3.40 -0.73
N PHE A 101 9.75 2.34 -0.04
CA PHE A 101 10.27 1.00 -0.27
C PHE A 101 9.17 0.11 -0.84
N ILE A 102 9.43 -0.45 -2.02
CA ILE A 102 8.57 -1.44 -2.66
C ILE A 102 9.34 -2.76 -2.74
N GLY A 103 8.85 -3.82 -2.09
CA GLY A 103 9.56 -5.11 -2.04
C GLY A 103 9.02 -6.10 -1.02
N SER A 104 9.85 -7.04 -0.55
CA SER A 104 9.37 -8.06 0.39
C SER A 104 9.24 -7.55 1.83
N PRO A 105 8.34 -8.11 2.65
CA PRO A 105 8.20 -7.66 4.02
C PRO A 105 9.44 -7.82 4.89
N GLY A 106 10.24 -8.86 4.64
CA GLY A 106 11.51 -9.07 5.33
C GLY A 106 12.47 -7.90 5.13
N VAL A 107 12.60 -7.40 3.90
CA VAL A 107 13.47 -6.26 3.58
C VAL A 107 12.82 -4.94 4.04
N GLY A 108 11.49 -4.80 3.93
CA GLY A 108 10.77 -3.63 4.42
C GLY A 108 11.01 -3.36 5.91
N LYS A 109 11.05 -4.43 6.74
CA LYS A 109 11.42 -4.34 8.16
C LYS A 109 12.85 -3.84 8.36
N LEU A 110 13.79 -4.20 7.49
CA LEU A 110 15.17 -3.71 7.55
C LEU A 110 15.27 -2.22 7.18
N VAL A 111 14.53 -1.80 6.15
CA VAL A 111 14.45 -0.38 5.75
C VAL A 111 13.86 0.46 6.87
N MET A 112 12.76 0.02 7.47
CA MET A 112 12.14 0.72 8.59
C MET A 112 13.08 0.85 9.80
N ARG A 113 13.85 -0.20 10.11
CA ARG A 113 14.88 -0.15 11.18
C ARG A 113 15.96 0.89 10.88
N ALA A 114 16.47 0.92 9.66
CA ALA A 114 17.49 1.91 9.27
C ALA A 114 16.94 3.34 9.30
N ALA A 115 15.72 3.54 8.80
CA ALA A 115 15.07 4.86 8.80
C ALA A 115 14.73 5.39 10.20
N ALA A 116 14.61 4.50 11.20
CA ALA A 116 14.32 4.89 12.58
C ALA A 116 15.46 5.68 13.23
N ASP A 117 16.72 5.45 12.83
CA ASP A 117 17.88 6.15 13.38
C ASP A 117 17.83 7.67 13.12
N THR A 118 17.22 8.07 12.01
CA THR A 118 17.06 9.48 11.59
C THR A 118 15.62 9.98 11.68
N LEU A 119 14.68 9.14 12.15
CA LEU A 119 13.23 9.38 12.10
C LEU A 119 12.72 9.72 10.69
N THR A 120 13.36 9.18 9.66
CA THR A 120 12.93 9.36 8.26
C THR A 120 11.61 8.62 8.03
N PRO A 121 10.53 9.29 7.61
CA PRO A 121 9.27 8.62 7.29
C PRO A 121 9.45 7.60 6.17
N VAL A 122 8.72 6.49 6.25
CA VAL A 122 8.75 5.42 5.24
C VAL A 122 7.36 5.11 4.71
N VAL A 123 7.26 4.89 3.40
CA VAL A 123 6.14 4.17 2.77
C VAL A 123 6.62 2.75 2.53
N LEU A 124 5.87 1.78 3.06
CA LEU A 124 6.18 0.36 2.85
C LEU A 124 5.09 -0.27 1.99
N GLU A 125 5.47 -0.61 0.77
CA GLU A 125 4.64 -1.29 -0.23
C GLU A 125 5.15 -2.72 -0.40
N LEU A 126 4.54 -3.63 0.33
CA LEU A 126 5.09 -4.97 0.51
C LEU A 126 4.30 -6.03 -0.27
N GLY A 127 4.61 -7.30 -0.02
CA GLY A 127 4.02 -8.43 -0.72
C GLY A 127 2.51 -8.59 -0.51
N GLY A 128 1.95 -9.53 -1.26
CA GLY A 128 0.54 -9.90 -1.21
C GLY A 128 0.35 -11.41 -1.14
N LYS A 129 -0.85 -11.80 -0.72
CA LYS A 129 -1.38 -13.17 -0.89
C LYS A 129 -2.86 -13.06 -1.23
N ASP A 130 -3.10 -12.28 -2.28
CA ASP A 130 -4.40 -11.69 -2.56
C ASP A 130 -5.44 -12.78 -2.82
N ALA A 131 -6.60 -12.60 -2.18
CA ALA A 131 -7.74 -13.48 -2.32
C ALA A 131 -8.70 -12.99 -3.41
N ALA A 132 -9.28 -13.94 -4.12
CA ALA A 132 -10.43 -13.75 -4.99
C ALA A 132 -11.58 -14.64 -4.52
N VAL A 133 -12.61 -14.04 -3.92
CA VAL A 133 -13.84 -14.76 -3.56
C VAL A 133 -14.75 -14.85 -4.78
N VAL A 134 -15.21 -16.07 -5.10
CA VAL A 134 -16.08 -16.35 -6.25
C VAL A 134 -17.39 -16.92 -5.73
N CYS A 135 -18.46 -16.13 -5.82
CA CYS A 135 -19.82 -16.54 -5.47
C CYS A 135 -20.42 -17.47 -6.54
N GLU A 136 -21.43 -18.24 -6.16
CA GLU A 136 -22.12 -19.18 -7.04
C GLU A 136 -22.85 -18.53 -8.21
N ASP A 137 -23.26 -17.27 -8.06
CA ASP A 137 -23.95 -16.49 -9.08
C ASP A 137 -23.01 -15.73 -10.03
N CYS A 138 -21.68 -15.93 -9.92
CA CYS A 138 -20.70 -15.20 -10.72
C CYS A 138 -20.86 -15.40 -12.25
N ASP A 139 -20.27 -14.49 -13.03
CA ASP A 139 -20.07 -14.74 -14.45
C ASP A 139 -18.91 -15.73 -14.65
N PHE A 140 -19.24 -17.02 -14.69
CA PHE A 140 -18.27 -18.10 -14.79
C PHE A 140 -17.23 -17.91 -15.92
N GLY A 141 -17.69 -17.51 -17.13
CA GLY A 141 -16.80 -17.38 -18.29
C GLY A 141 -15.82 -16.22 -18.11
N GLN A 142 -16.29 -15.09 -17.60
CA GLN A 142 -15.45 -13.95 -17.28
C GLN A 142 -14.45 -14.28 -16.16
N VAL A 143 -14.93 -14.86 -15.06
CA VAL A 143 -14.11 -15.14 -13.87
C VAL A 143 -13.01 -16.14 -14.17
N VAL A 144 -13.26 -17.18 -14.97
CA VAL A 144 -12.19 -18.12 -15.40
C VAL A 144 -11.05 -17.38 -16.12
N ASN A 145 -11.37 -16.44 -17.01
CA ASN A 145 -10.36 -15.67 -17.73
C ASN A 145 -9.61 -14.69 -16.82
N LEU A 146 -10.32 -14.04 -15.90
CA LEU A 146 -9.71 -13.14 -14.91
C LEU A 146 -8.84 -13.89 -13.91
N ALA A 147 -9.24 -15.10 -13.48
CA ALA A 147 -8.41 -15.95 -12.63
C ALA A 147 -7.10 -16.31 -13.32
N LEU A 148 -7.15 -16.77 -14.58
CA LEU A 148 -5.94 -17.08 -15.35
C LEU A 148 -5.04 -15.86 -15.52
N ARG A 149 -5.61 -14.71 -15.90
CA ARG A 149 -4.83 -13.49 -16.07
C ARG A 149 -4.24 -13.01 -14.75
N GLY A 150 -5.06 -12.98 -13.69
CA GLY A 150 -4.68 -12.50 -12.37
C GLY A 150 -3.58 -13.32 -11.72
N THR A 151 -3.54 -14.63 -11.96
CA THR A 151 -2.49 -15.51 -11.44
C THR A 151 -1.25 -15.56 -12.34
N PHE A 152 -1.41 -15.66 -13.67
CA PHE A 152 -0.28 -15.98 -14.57
C PHE A 152 0.34 -14.77 -15.26
N GLN A 153 -0.26 -13.56 -15.17
CA GLN A 153 0.37 -12.35 -15.68
C GLN A 153 1.76 -12.14 -15.05
N ASN A 154 2.74 -11.80 -15.89
CA ASN A 154 4.15 -11.67 -15.49
C ASN A 154 4.73 -12.97 -14.85
N CYS A 155 4.22 -14.14 -15.25
CA CYS A 155 4.56 -15.42 -14.65
C CYS A 155 4.24 -15.47 -13.14
N GLY A 156 3.16 -14.82 -12.72
CA GLY A 156 2.74 -14.71 -11.31
C GLY A 156 3.64 -13.85 -10.42
N GLN A 157 4.64 -13.17 -11.00
CA GLN A 157 5.53 -12.25 -10.28
C GLN A 157 4.85 -10.87 -10.16
N ASN A 158 3.73 -10.82 -9.45
CA ASN A 158 2.87 -9.66 -9.31
C ASN A 158 2.38 -9.53 -7.86
N CYS A 159 2.63 -8.40 -7.20
CA CYS A 159 2.25 -8.21 -5.79
C CYS A 159 0.72 -8.24 -5.58
N ILE A 160 -0.05 -7.75 -6.55
CA ILE A 160 -1.53 -7.80 -6.56
C ILE A 160 -2.07 -8.96 -7.42
N GLY A 161 -1.26 -10.00 -7.60
CA GLY A 161 -1.65 -11.20 -8.33
C GLY A 161 -2.64 -12.03 -7.52
N LEU A 162 -3.59 -12.66 -8.21
CA LEU A 162 -4.54 -13.57 -7.58
C LEU A 162 -3.83 -14.88 -7.23
N GLU A 163 -3.49 -15.09 -5.96
CA GLU A 163 -2.84 -16.32 -5.49
C GLU A 163 -3.82 -17.30 -4.84
N ARG A 164 -4.91 -16.80 -4.24
CA ARG A 164 -5.93 -17.61 -3.55
C ARG A 164 -7.32 -17.42 -4.15
N MET A 165 -7.76 -18.39 -4.95
CA MET A 165 -9.13 -18.43 -5.45
C MET A 165 -10.00 -19.16 -4.43
N ILE A 166 -10.91 -18.43 -3.77
CA ILE A 166 -11.83 -18.95 -2.76
C ILE A 166 -13.19 -19.09 -3.43
N VAL A 167 -13.57 -20.32 -3.77
CA VAL A 167 -14.73 -20.58 -4.65
C VAL A 167 -15.85 -21.22 -3.85
N HIS A 168 -17.06 -20.66 -3.98
CA HIS A 168 -18.26 -21.19 -3.36
C HIS A 168 -18.49 -22.65 -3.77
N LYS A 169 -18.86 -23.50 -2.81
CA LYS A 169 -18.97 -24.96 -2.99
C LYS A 169 -19.79 -25.39 -4.20
N ASP A 170 -20.89 -24.69 -4.49
CA ASP A 170 -21.82 -25.03 -5.58
C ASP A 170 -21.22 -24.90 -6.99
N VAL A 171 -20.15 -24.11 -7.13
CA VAL A 171 -19.46 -23.91 -8.43
C VAL A 171 -18.02 -24.40 -8.42
N TYR A 172 -17.51 -24.85 -7.27
CA TYR A 172 -16.11 -25.24 -7.09
C TYR A 172 -15.65 -26.30 -8.10
N ASP A 173 -16.35 -27.43 -8.20
CA ASP A 173 -15.90 -28.54 -9.06
C ASP A 173 -15.90 -28.13 -10.55
N LYS A 174 -16.85 -27.28 -10.95
CA LYS A 174 -16.91 -26.69 -12.29
C LYS A 174 -15.69 -25.80 -12.58
N PHE A 175 -15.22 -25.03 -11.59
CA PHE A 175 -14.00 -24.23 -11.73
C PHE A 175 -12.76 -25.12 -11.79
N VAL A 176 -12.68 -26.17 -10.96
CA VAL A 176 -11.59 -27.15 -10.98
C VAL A 176 -11.39 -27.73 -12.38
N ASP A 177 -12.46 -28.25 -12.99
CA ASP A 177 -12.40 -28.86 -14.31
C ASP A 177 -11.97 -27.87 -15.40
N ALA A 178 -12.54 -26.67 -15.40
CA ALA A 178 -12.24 -25.66 -16.41
C ALA A 178 -10.81 -25.10 -16.30
N LEU A 179 -10.31 -24.93 -15.07
CA LEU A 179 -8.97 -24.40 -14.83
C LEU A 179 -7.90 -25.45 -15.08
N ALA A 180 -8.11 -26.72 -14.72
CA ALA A 180 -7.13 -27.79 -14.96
C ALA A 180 -6.74 -27.88 -16.45
N ALA A 181 -7.74 -27.88 -17.34
CA ALA A 181 -7.51 -27.91 -18.78
C ALA A 181 -6.77 -26.66 -19.29
N LYS A 182 -7.16 -25.47 -18.82
CA LYS A 182 -6.59 -24.20 -19.29
C LYS A 182 -5.17 -23.95 -18.78
N VAL A 183 -4.91 -24.25 -17.50
CA VAL A 183 -3.57 -24.10 -16.91
C VAL A 183 -2.59 -25.09 -17.56
N GLY A 184 -2.99 -26.34 -17.76
CA GLY A 184 -2.16 -27.34 -18.45
C GLY A 184 -1.83 -27.02 -19.91
N ALA A 185 -2.59 -26.11 -20.54
CA ALA A 185 -2.37 -25.68 -21.91
C ALA A 185 -1.48 -24.43 -22.04
N LEU A 186 -1.07 -23.79 -20.94
CA LEU A 186 -0.25 -22.58 -20.98
C LEU A 186 1.15 -22.89 -21.51
N ARG A 187 1.59 -22.11 -22.51
CA ARG A 187 2.88 -22.26 -23.17
C ARG A 187 3.95 -21.52 -22.39
N GLN A 188 4.98 -22.24 -21.97
CA GLN A 188 6.14 -21.66 -21.32
C GLN A 188 7.34 -21.58 -22.26
N GLY A 189 8.06 -20.47 -22.25
CA GLY A 189 9.29 -20.34 -23.02
C GLY A 189 9.95 -18.98 -22.93
N ALA A 190 10.97 -18.75 -23.76
CA ALA A 190 11.64 -17.46 -23.84
C ALA A 190 10.79 -16.46 -24.67
N PRO A 191 10.48 -15.26 -24.12
CA PRO A 191 9.61 -14.30 -24.81
C PRO A 191 10.22 -13.70 -26.08
N LEU A 192 11.54 -13.80 -26.26
CA LEU A 192 12.23 -13.37 -27.48
C LEU A 192 12.27 -14.44 -28.57
N ALA A 193 11.87 -15.68 -28.26
CA ALA A 193 11.93 -16.82 -29.18
C ALA A 193 10.57 -17.18 -29.82
N GLY A 194 9.47 -16.59 -29.35
CA GLY A 194 8.13 -16.83 -29.89
C GLY A 194 7.02 -16.44 -28.92
N ASP A 195 5.77 -16.73 -29.32
CA ASP A 195 4.59 -16.44 -28.50
C ASP A 195 4.49 -17.43 -27.34
N VAL A 196 4.63 -16.90 -26.13
CA VAL A 196 4.57 -17.67 -24.88
C VAL A 196 3.59 -17.00 -23.91
N ASP A 197 2.96 -17.81 -23.07
CA ASP A 197 2.02 -17.33 -22.05
C ASP A 197 2.74 -17.07 -20.72
N CYS A 198 3.81 -17.83 -20.42
CA CYS A 198 4.64 -17.68 -19.22
C CYS A 198 6.14 -17.74 -19.52
N GLY A 199 6.90 -16.87 -18.87
CA GLY A 199 8.36 -16.77 -19.00
C GLY A 199 9.13 -17.55 -17.92
N ALA A 200 10.38 -17.14 -17.69
CA ALA A 200 11.20 -17.62 -16.59
C ALA A 200 10.97 -16.79 -15.31
N MET A 201 11.31 -17.38 -14.17
CA MET A 201 11.45 -16.68 -12.90
C MET A 201 12.65 -15.72 -12.97
N THR A 202 12.45 -14.47 -12.53
CA THR A 202 13.48 -13.42 -12.58
C THR A 202 14.71 -13.77 -11.74
N MET A 203 14.48 -14.42 -10.59
CA MET A 203 15.54 -14.86 -9.67
C MET A 203 16.17 -16.20 -10.08
N GLY A 204 15.86 -16.70 -11.28
CA GLY A 204 16.46 -17.89 -11.86
C GLY A 204 16.02 -19.19 -11.19
N ARG A 205 16.85 -20.23 -11.37
CA ARG A 205 16.55 -21.60 -10.94
C ARG A 205 16.31 -21.76 -9.43
N PRO A 206 17.05 -21.10 -8.52
CA PRO A 206 16.78 -21.21 -7.08
C PRO A 206 15.36 -20.80 -6.68
N ALA A 207 14.77 -19.81 -7.37
CA ALA A 207 13.38 -19.42 -7.11
C ALA A 207 12.40 -20.47 -7.63
N ALA A 208 12.64 -21.05 -8.82
CA ALA A 208 11.82 -22.15 -9.33
C ALA A 208 11.86 -23.38 -8.40
N GLU A 209 13.04 -23.74 -7.87
CA GLU A 209 13.20 -24.85 -6.93
C GLU A 209 12.53 -24.58 -5.57
N LYS A 210 12.47 -23.31 -5.13
CA LYS A 210 11.69 -22.93 -3.95
C LYS A 210 10.20 -23.20 -4.18
N LEU A 211 9.68 -22.82 -5.35
CA LEU A 211 8.26 -23.05 -5.70
C LEU A 211 7.93 -24.53 -5.76
N GLU A 212 8.79 -25.35 -6.39
CA GLU A 212 8.62 -26.81 -6.44
C GLU A 212 8.49 -27.41 -5.04
N LYS A 213 9.37 -27.02 -4.10
CA LYS A 213 9.30 -27.47 -2.70
C LYS A 213 8.00 -27.06 -2.00
N MET A 214 7.53 -25.83 -2.24
CA MET A 214 6.26 -25.36 -1.68
C MET A 214 5.06 -26.16 -2.22
N VAL A 215 5.10 -26.55 -3.50
CA VAL A 215 4.09 -27.42 -4.13
C VAL A 215 4.15 -28.83 -3.53
N GLU A 216 5.33 -29.43 -3.40
CA GLU A 216 5.51 -30.75 -2.78
C GLU A 216 5.01 -30.79 -1.33
N GLU A 217 5.24 -29.72 -0.56
CA GLU A 217 4.70 -29.57 0.80
C GLU A 217 3.18 -29.46 0.81
N ALA A 218 2.60 -28.68 -0.10
CA ALA A 218 1.14 -28.57 -0.22
C ALA A 218 0.49 -29.93 -0.53
N VAL A 219 1.08 -30.69 -1.47
CA VAL A 219 0.59 -32.03 -1.81
C VAL A 219 0.70 -32.99 -0.64
N ARG A 220 1.82 -32.97 0.10
CA ARG A 220 1.97 -33.76 1.34
C ARG A 220 0.97 -33.37 2.43
N SER A 221 0.50 -32.13 2.41
CA SER A 221 -0.50 -31.61 3.35
C SER A 221 -1.95 -31.90 2.92
N GLY A 222 -2.17 -32.48 1.74
CA GLY A 222 -3.49 -32.92 1.27
C GLY A 222 -4.02 -32.18 0.03
N ALA A 223 -3.31 -31.18 -0.48
CA ALA A 223 -3.70 -30.54 -1.74
C ALA A 223 -3.54 -31.50 -2.93
N ARG A 224 -4.36 -31.31 -3.98
CA ARG A 224 -4.19 -32.03 -5.25
C ARG A 224 -3.53 -31.16 -6.30
N LEU A 225 -2.48 -31.67 -6.92
CA LEU A 225 -1.80 -31.06 -8.06
C LEU A 225 -2.47 -31.51 -9.36
N LEU A 226 -3.08 -30.57 -10.09
CA LEU A 226 -3.79 -30.88 -11.34
C LEU A 226 -3.03 -30.47 -12.61
N ALA A 227 -2.11 -29.52 -12.50
CA ALA A 227 -1.28 -29.08 -13.61
C ALA A 227 0.05 -28.51 -13.08
N GLY A 228 1.13 -28.70 -13.84
CA GLY A 228 2.44 -28.13 -13.54
C GLY A 228 3.09 -28.71 -12.29
N GLY A 229 3.67 -27.83 -11.47
CA GLY A 229 4.26 -28.15 -10.17
C GLY A 229 5.77 -28.39 -10.19
N HIS A 230 6.41 -28.37 -11.37
CA HIS A 230 7.81 -28.74 -11.50
C HIS A 230 8.68 -27.64 -12.11
N VAL A 231 9.97 -27.69 -11.77
CA VAL A 231 11.00 -26.94 -12.51
C VAL A 231 11.06 -27.47 -13.94
N ASN A 232 11.04 -26.56 -14.90
CA ASN A 232 11.09 -26.88 -16.32
C ASN A 232 12.44 -26.49 -16.93
N THR A 233 12.86 -27.21 -17.97
CA THR A 233 14.05 -26.88 -18.76
C THR A 233 13.61 -26.61 -20.20
N ILE A 234 13.80 -25.37 -20.64
CA ILE A 234 13.50 -24.96 -22.02
C ILE A 234 14.79 -25.02 -22.83
N ALA A 235 14.79 -25.77 -23.93
CA ALA A 235 15.96 -25.93 -24.80
C ALA A 235 16.50 -24.56 -25.26
N GLY A 236 17.82 -24.39 -25.22
CA GLY A 236 18.48 -23.14 -25.60
C GLY A 236 18.31 -21.99 -24.60
N CYS A 237 17.68 -22.21 -23.44
CA CYS A 237 17.49 -21.19 -22.42
C CYS A 237 18.19 -21.56 -21.11
N SER A 238 18.81 -20.57 -20.45
CA SER A 238 19.45 -20.71 -19.14
C SER A 238 18.59 -20.22 -17.96
N GLY A 239 17.37 -19.74 -18.24
CA GLY A 239 16.44 -19.22 -17.24
C GLY A 239 15.91 -20.29 -16.28
N GLY A 240 15.49 -19.88 -15.07
CA GLY A 240 14.77 -20.75 -14.15
C GLY A 240 13.30 -20.77 -14.52
N PHE A 241 12.84 -21.79 -15.25
CA PHE A 241 11.44 -21.92 -15.62
C PHE A 241 10.71 -22.78 -14.59
N PHE A 242 9.54 -22.34 -14.15
CA PHE A 242 8.66 -23.11 -13.27
C PHE A 242 7.30 -23.26 -13.94
N GLN A 243 6.78 -24.48 -14.04
CA GLN A 243 5.55 -24.74 -14.80
C GLN A 243 4.36 -23.96 -14.19
N PRO A 244 3.48 -23.37 -15.02
CA PRO A 244 2.19 -22.88 -14.56
C PRO A 244 1.45 -23.96 -13.79
N THR A 245 1.10 -23.68 -12.54
CA THR A 245 0.69 -24.68 -11.56
C THR A 245 -0.72 -24.45 -11.07
N LEU A 246 -1.50 -25.52 -10.95
CA LEU A 246 -2.81 -25.52 -10.33
C LEU A 246 -2.86 -26.51 -9.16
N LEU A 247 -3.04 -25.97 -7.95
CA LEU A 247 -3.32 -26.72 -6.74
C LEU A 247 -4.78 -26.51 -6.34
N VAL A 248 -5.49 -27.60 -6.08
CA VAL A 248 -6.87 -27.59 -5.59
C VAL A 248 -6.97 -28.27 -4.23
N ASP A 249 -8.08 -28.04 -3.55
CA ASP A 249 -8.38 -28.53 -2.21
C ASP A 249 -7.35 -28.02 -1.18
N VAL A 250 -6.87 -26.79 -1.42
CA VAL A 250 -5.97 -26.09 -0.51
C VAL A 250 -6.76 -25.57 0.67
N THR A 251 -6.31 -25.88 1.89
CA THR A 251 -6.92 -25.40 3.13
C THR A 251 -6.17 -24.18 3.69
N PRO A 252 -6.82 -23.34 4.51
CA PRO A 252 -6.18 -22.12 5.04
C PRO A 252 -4.94 -22.38 5.91
N ASP A 253 -4.80 -23.56 6.49
CA ASP A 253 -3.67 -23.93 7.35
C ASP A 253 -2.43 -24.40 6.56
N MET A 254 -2.57 -24.70 5.26
CA MET A 254 -1.42 -25.08 4.43
C MET A 254 -0.46 -23.91 4.22
N HIS A 255 0.84 -24.17 4.26
CA HIS A 255 1.89 -23.17 4.04
C HIS A 255 1.73 -22.40 2.71
N ILE A 256 1.35 -23.09 1.63
CA ILE A 256 1.11 -22.49 0.31
C ILE A 256 -0.04 -21.47 0.31
N ALA A 257 -0.99 -21.56 1.26
CA ALA A 257 -2.08 -20.60 1.41
C ALA A 257 -1.66 -19.37 2.23
N GLN A 258 -0.57 -19.46 2.98
CA GLN A 258 -0.15 -18.41 3.91
C GLN A 258 1.02 -17.57 3.38
N GLU A 259 1.93 -18.18 2.64
CA GLU A 259 3.10 -17.49 2.10
C GLU A 259 2.92 -17.02 0.67
N GLU A 260 3.39 -15.81 0.39
CA GLU A 260 3.54 -15.26 -0.96
C GLU A 260 4.47 -16.17 -1.78
N THR A 261 3.96 -16.67 -2.91
CA THR A 261 4.77 -17.49 -3.82
C THR A 261 5.53 -16.62 -4.80
N PHE A 262 4.91 -15.51 -5.24
CA PHE A 262 5.45 -14.62 -6.27
C PHE A 262 5.86 -15.40 -7.53
N GLY A 263 5.03 -16.36 -7.93
CA GLY A 263 5.26 -17.25 -9.05
C GLY A 263 3.95 -17.79 -9.62
N PRO A 264 4.00 -18.59 -10.70
CA PRO A 264 2.81 -18.96 -11.47
C PRO A 264 2.07 -20.13 -10.79
N ILE A 265 1.56 -19.93 -9.57
CA ILE A 265 0.81 -20.94 -8.80
C ILE A 265 -0.58 -20.40 -8.50
N MET A 266 -1.60 -21.10 -9.01
CA MET A 266 -2.99 -20.88 -8.65
C MET A 266 -3.38 -21.85 -7.53
N THR A 267 -3.85 -21.34 -6.40
CA THR A 267 -4.49 -22.16 -5.36
C THR A 267 -6.01 -21.99 -5.41
N LEU A 268 -6.72 -23.12 -5.38
CA LEU A 268 -8.17 -23.17 -5.26
C LEU A 268 -8.57 -23.71 -3.88
N MET A 269 -9.41 -22.94 -3.21
CA MET A 269 -9.91 -23.19 -1.85
C MET A 269 -11.43 -23.21 -1.91
N ARG A 270 -12.05 -24.15 -1.20
CA ARG A 270 -13.51 -24.28 -1.15
C ARG A 270 -14.05 -23.44 0.01
N ALA A 271 -15.12 -22.68 -0.23
CA ALA A 271 -15.87 -21.97 0.80
C ALA A 271 -17.31 -22.48 0.89
N GLU A 272 -17.81 -22.62 2.11
CA GLU A 272 -19.16 -23.14 2.37
C GLU A 272 -20.27 -22.11 2.14
N ASP A 273 -19.99 -20.84 2.44
CA ASP A 273 -20.86 -19.68 2.31
C ASP A 273 -20.03 -18.38 2.32
N ASP A 274 -20.70 -17.23 2.34
CA ASP A 274 -20.05 -15.90 2.35
C ASP A 274 -19.19 -15.67 3.60
N GLU A 275 -19.65 -16.10 4.77
CA GLU A 275 -18.93 -15.88 6.04
C GLU A 275 -17.66 -16.72 6.09
N ASP A 276 -17.73 -17.98 5.64
CA ASP A 276 -16.56 -18.84 5.51
C ASP A 276 -15.58 -18.28 4.46
N ALA A 277 -16.07 -17.78 3.32
CA ALA A 277 -15.23 -17.13 2.32
C ALA A 277 -14.49 -15.91 2.88
N ILE A 278 -15.17 -15.07 3.66
CA ILE A 278 -14.58 -13.90 4.34
C ILE A 278 -13.54 -14.34 5.36
N ARG A 279 -13.85 -15.37 6.17
CA ARG A 279 -12.93 -15.94 7.15
C ARG A 279 -11.65 -16.45 6.49
N ILE A 280 -11.77 -17.21 5.38
CA ILE A 280 -10.63 -17.71 4.60
C ILE A 280 -9.84 -16.55 3.97
N ALA A 281 -10.52 -15.56 3.39
CA ALA A 281 -9.85 -14.41 2.77
C ALA A 281 -8.99 -13.65 3.78
N ASN A 282 -9.50 -13.46 5.01
CA ASN A 282 -8.84 -12.72 6.08
C ASN A 282 -7.81 -13.54 6.89
N SER A 283 -7.71 -14.86 6.68
CA SER A 283 -6.86 -15.76 7.48
C SER A 283 -5.36 -15.69 7.20
N VAL A 284 -4.91 -14.70 6.44
CA VAL A 284 -3.50 -14.48 6.09
C VAL A 284 -2.97 -13.19 6.70
N GLU A 285 -1.66 -13.16 6.98
CA GLU A 285 -0.98 -11.96 7.50
C GLU A 285 -0.89 -10.83 6.45
N TYR A 286 -0.94 -11.17 5.16
CA TYR A 286 -0.99 -10.20 4.06
C TYR A 286 -2.33 -9.47 3.99
N GLY A 287 -2.29 -8.28 3.41
CA GLY A 287 -3.43 -7.38 3.31
C GLY A 287 -3.24 -6.33 2.20
N LEU A 288 -2.70 -6.72 1.05
CA LEU A 288 -2.47 -5.79 -0.07
C LEU A 288 -3.76 -5.57 -0.86
N GLY A 289 -4.13 -6.53 -1.72
CA GLY A 289 -5.32 -6.47 -2.54
C GLY A 289 -6.27 -7.65 -2.31
N SER A 290 -7.45 -7.56 -2.90
CA SER A 290 -8.46 -8.61 -2.91
C SER A 290 -9.46 -8.40 -4.04
N SER A 291 -10.25 -9.43 -4.35
CA SER A 291 -11.32 -9.38 -5.35
C SER A 291 -12.56 -10.16 -4.90
N VAL A 292 -13.75 -9.73 -5.32
CA VAL A 292 -15.02 -10.47 -5.14
C VAL A 292 -15.76 -10.55 -6.46
N PHE A 293 -16.23 -11.74 -6.83
CA PHE A 293 -16.96 -11.99 -8.08
C PHE A 293 -18.38 -12.49 -7.80
N SER A 294 -19.38 -11.70 -8.17
CA SER A 294 -20.82 -12.02 -8.03
C SER A 294 -21.66 -11.14 -8.96
N LYS A 295 -22.74 -11.69 -9.51
CA LYS A 295 -23.72 -10.89 -10.28
C LYS A 295 -24.60 -10.03 -9.37
N ASN A 296 -24.69 -10.36 -8.09
CA ASN A 296 -25.28 -9.50 -7.07
C ASN A 296 -24.24 -8.50 -6.53
N TYR A 297 -24.17 -7.32 -7.15
CA TYR A 297 -23.22 -6.26 -6.78
C TYR A 297 -23.32 -5.85 -5.31
N ALA A 298 -24.53 -5.74 -4.76
CA ALA A 298 -24.71 -5.37 -3.35
C ALA A 298 -24.17 -6.44 -2.39
N ARG A 299 -24.26 -7.74 -2.76
CA ARG A 299 -23.61 -8.82 -2.00
C ARG A 299 -22.08 -8.73 -2.14
N ALA A 300 -21.59 -8.54 -3.36
CA ALA A 300 -20.16 -8.42 -3.62
C ALA A 300 -19.51 -7.29 -2.82
N GLU A 301 -20.15 -6.12 -2.78
CA GLU A 301 -19.68 -4.96 -1.99
C GLU A 301 -19.70 -5.23 -0.49
N ARG A 302 -20.71 -5.96 0.04
CA ARG A 302 -20.73 -6.35 1.46
C ARG A 302 -19.59 -7.29 1.82
N ILE A 303 -19.32 -8.29 0.98
CA ILE A 303 -18.19 -9.21 1.16
C ILE A 303 -16.88 -8.43 1.08
N ALA A 304 -16.71 -7.58 0.07
CA ALA A 304 -15.52 -6.75 -0.11
C ALA A 304 -15.26 -5.84 1.10
N ALA A 305 -16.30 -5.23 1.67
CA ALA A 305 -16.18 -4.36 2.85
C ALA A 305 -15.74 -5.12 4.12
N ALA A 306 -15.90 -6.44 4.16
CA ALA A 306 -15.46 -7.28 5.29
C ALA A 306 -13.98 -7.72 5.18
N PHE A 307 -13.31 -7.44 4.06
CA PHE A 307 -11.90 -7.79 3.90
C PHE A 307 -10.98 -6.80 4.61
N THR A 308 -9.96 -7.34 5.28
CA THR A 308 -8.88 -6.54 5.87
C THR A 308 -7.72 -6.42 4.87
N THR A 309 -7.96 -5.69 3.79
CA THR A 309 -6.97 -5.40 2.74
C THR A 309 -6.89 -3.90 2.46
N GLY A 310 -5.77 -3.44 1.90
CA GLY A 310 -5.60 -2.03 1.55
C GLY A 310 -6.38 -1.64 0.30
N MET A 311 -6.66 -2.60 -0.58
CA MET A 311 -7.44 -2.42 -1.79
C MET A 311 -8.36 -3.63 -2.04
N CYS A 312 -9.47 -3.42 -2.74
CA CYS A 312 -10.38 -4.48 -3.17
C CYS A 312 -11.01 -4.13 -4.52
N ASN A 313 -11.31 -5.13 -5.35
CA ASN A 313 -12.05 -4.97 -6.61
C ASN A 313 -13.32 -5.83 -6.58
N VAL A 314 -14.41 -5.29 -7.13
CA VAL A 314 -15.65 -6.05 -7.35
C VAL A 314 -15.77 -6.36 -8.83
N ASN A 315 -15.90 -7.65 -9.17
CA ASN A 315 -15.98 -8.19 -10.52
C ASN A 315 -14.77 -7.87 -11.42
N ASP A 316 -13.60 -7.65 -10.82
CA ASP A 316 -12.34 -7.38 -11.52
C ASP A 316 -11.14 -7.78 -10.65
N TYR A 317 -9.90 -7.67 -11.17
CA TYR A 317 -8.68 -7.83 -10.39
C TYR A 317 -7.65 -6.75 -10.73
N GLY A 318 -6.98 -6.19 -9.72
CA GLY A 318 -5.84 -5.28 -9.88
C GLY A 318 -6.09 -3.95 -10.62
N VAL A 319 -7.31 -3.67 -11.07
CA VAL A 319 -7.66 -2.44 -11.81
C VAL A 319 -7.58 -1.18 -10.97
N ASN A 320 -7.69 -1.30 -9.64
CA ASN A 320 -7.42 -0.21 -8.69
C ASN A 320 -6.08 0.50 -8.96
N TYR A 321 -5.06 -0.21 -9.46
CA TYR A 321 -3.78 0.37 -9.82
C TYR A 321 -3.83 1.32 -11.02
N LEU A 322 -4.77 1.08 -11.93
CA LEU A 322 -4.99 1.93 -13.10
C LEU A 322 -5.87 3.14 -12.77
N CYS A 323 -6.63 3.07 -11.67
CA CYS A 323 -7.44 4.17 -11.16
C CYS A 323 -6.57 5.21 -10.44
N GLN A 324 -5.98 6.15 -11.19
CA GLN A 324 -5.03 7.15 -10.66
C GLN A 324 -5.60 8.10 -9.59
N SER A 325 -6.91 8.10 -9.36
CA SER A 325 -7.56 8.81 -8.26
C SER A 325 -7.52 8.06 -6.93
N LEU A 326 -7.22 6.76 -6.93
CA LEU A 326 -7.15 5.92 -5.74
C LEU A 326 -5.72 5.84 -5.21
N PRO A 327 -5.55 5.78 -3.88
CA PRO A 327 -4.28 5.41 -3.29
C PRO A 327 -4.01 3.93 -3.52
N PHE A 328 -2.73 3.59 -3.63
CA PHE A 328 -2.23 2.24 -3.64
C PHE A 328 -1.46 1.97 -2.35
N GLY A 329 -1.71 0.79 -1.76
CA GLY A 329 -0.94 0.27 -0.64
C GLY A 329 -1.71 -0.67 0.26
N GLY A 330 -0.98 -1.48 1.00
CA GLY A 330 -1.52 -2.56 1.84
C GLY A 330 -1.77 -2.20 3.30
N VAL A 331 -2.21 -3.20 4.06
CA VAL A 331 -2.26 -3.17 5.53
C VAL A 331 -1.59 -4.44 6.08
N LYS A 332 -1.49 -4.57 7.41
CA LYS A 332 -0.84 -5.71 8.08
C LYS A 332 0.62 -5.86 7.62
N ILE A 333 1.07 -7.07 7.26
CA ILE A 333 2.44 -7.32 6.79
C ILE A 333 2.68 -6.79 5.37
N SER A 334 1.62 -6.43 4.63
CA SER A 334 1.73 -5.78 3.30
C SER A 334 2.14 -4.31 3.38
N GLY A 335 2.32 -3.77 4.59
CA GLY A 335 2.92 -2.47 4.83
C GLY A 335 1.91 -1.39 5.23
N PHE A 336 2.30 -0.13 5.03
CA PHE A 336 1.56 1.04 5.49
C PHE A 336 1.98 2.31 4.75
N ASP A 337 1.20 3.37 4.95
CA ASP A 337 1.19 4.59 4.13
C ASP A 337 0.80 4.25 2.68
N ARG A 338 0.68 5.26 1.81
CA ARG A 338 0.18 5.08 0.44
C ARG A 338 1.04 5.83 -0.56
N PHE A 339 1.13 5.30 -1.77
CA PHE A 339 1.50 6.07 -2.95
C PHE A 339 0.33 6.10 -3.94
N ALA A 340 0.48 6.85 -5.05
CA ALA A 340 -0.61 7.13 -6.00
C ALA A 340 -1.83 7.84 -5.38
N GLY A 341 -2.76 8.29 -6.22
CA GLY A 341 -3.90 9.06 -5.76
C GLY A 341 -3.54 10.41 -5.14
N VAL A 342 -4.54 11.05 -4.55
CA VAL A 342 -4.38 12.33 -3.86
C VAL A 342 -3.56 12.16 -2.58
N GLU A 343 -3.75 11.03 -1.90
CA GLU A 343 -3.06 10.68 -0.66
C GLU A 343 -1.57 10.47 -0.90
N GLY A 344 -1.18 9.73 -1.94
CA GLY A 344 0.23 9.52 -2.27
C GLY A 344 0.94 10.80 -2.69
N LEU A 345 0.28 11.64 -3.50
CA LEU A 345 0.84 12.95 -3.88
C LEU A 345 1.03 13.86 -2.65
N ARG A 346 0.03 13.93 -1.77
CA ARG A 346 0.14 14.66 -0.50
C ARG A 346 1.13 14.02 0.47
N GLY A 347 1.34 12.72 0.39
CA GLY A 347 2.32 11.95 1.15
C GLY A 347 3.77 12.32 0.81
N CYS A 348 4.01 12.96 -0.33
CA CYS A 348 5.28 13.58 -0.71
C CYS A 348 5.50 14.98 -0.09
N CYS A 349 4.59 15.44 0.76
CA CYS A 349 4.64 16.71 1.46
C CYS A 349 4.54 16.52 2.97
N HIS A 350 5.04 17.48 3.75
CA HIS A 350 4.63 17.61 5.14
C HIS A 350 3.40 18.52 5.26
N MET A 351 2.51 18.17 6.17
CA MET A 351 1.30 18.94 6.48
C MET A 351 1.64 20.07 7.45
N ARG A 352 1.38 21.31 7.05
CA ARG A 352 1.57 22.50 7.88
C ARG A 352 0.22 23.13 8.22
N SER A 353 -0.15 23.06 9.49
CA SER A 353 -1.34 23.74 10.02
C SER A 353 -1.02 25.19 10.34
N ILE A 354 -1.78 26.12 9.75
CA ILE A 354 -1.59 27.55 9.97
C ILE A 354 -2.87 28.17 10.49
N THR A 355 -2.71 29.03 11.48
CA THR A 355 -3.80 29.86 11.99
C THR A 355 -3.41 31.33 11.87
N THR A 356 -4.24 32.14 11.21
CA THR A 356 -4.06 33.59 11.12
C THR A 356 -5.28 34.32 11.70
N ASP A 357 -5.12 35.60 12.00
CA ASP A 357 -6.25 36.44 12.40
C ASP A 357 -7.15 36.71 11.19
N LYS A 358 -8.46 36.54 11.37
CA LYS A 358 -9.50 36.84 10.38
C LYS A 358 -9.72 38.34 10.22
N PHE A 359 -9.61 39.08 11.33
CA PHE A 359 -9.81 40.52 11.38
C PHE A 359 -8.53 41.19 11.86
N TYR A 360 -8.02 42.15 11.09
CA TYR A 360 -6.80 42.88 11.43
C TYR A 360 -6.94 43.58 12.79
N GLY A 361 -5.97 43.37 13.69
CA GLY A 361 -5.97 43.93 15.05
C GLY A 361 -6.77 43.13 16.09
N VAL A 362 -7.60 42.16 15.69
CA VAL A 362 -8.32 41.27 16.62
C VAL A 362 -7.51 39.99 16.80
N ARG A 363 -6.67 39.99 17.83
CA ARG A 363 -5.80 38.86 18.20
C ARG A 363 -6.22 38.24 19.51
N THR A 364 -5.78 37.00 19.72
CA THR A 364 -5.88 36.36 21.04
C THR A 364 -5.05 37.17 22.04
N ASP A 365 -5.69 37.67 23.09
CA ASP A 365 -5.02 38.31 24.23
C ASP A 365 -5.23 37.41 25.45
N ILE A 366 -4.21 37.30 26.30
CA ILE A 366 -4.30 36.53 27.54
C ILE A 366 -4.89 37.46 28.61
N PRO A 367 -6.03 37.12 29.25
CA PRO A 367 -6.61 37.97 30.30
C PRO A 367 -5.60 38.22 31.43
N PRO A 368 -5.59 39.41 32.07
CA PRO A 368 -4.61 39.77 33.10
C PRO A 368 -4.40 38.73 34.23
N PRO A 369 -5.45 38.06 34.76
CA PRO A 369 -5.27 37.00 35.77
C PRO A 369 -4.45 35.79 35.31
N LEU A 370 -4.36 35.59 34.00
CA LEU A 370 -3.61 34.49 33.37
C LEU A 370 -2.29 34.95 32.76
N GLN A 371 -1.96 36.24 32.86
CA GLN A 371 -0.67 36.76 32.41
C GLN A 371 0.41 36.39 33.42
N TYR A 372 1.60 36.02 32.93
CA TYR A 372 2.72 35.68 33.81
C TYR A 372 3.51 36.95 34.21
N PRO A 373 3.96 37.06 35.48
CA PRO A 373 3.75 36.11 36.57
C PRO A 373 2.29 36.06 37.04
N LEU A 374 1.79 34.85 37.32
CA LEU A 374 0.40 34.64 37.71
C LEU A 374 0.06 35.44 38.97
N THR A 375 -1.09 36.09 38.95
CA THR A 375 -1.69 36.75 40.11
C THR A 375 -2.38 35.72 41.01
N GLY A 376 -2.71 36.12 42.25
CA GLY A 376 -3.39 35.25 43.22
C GLY A 376 -4.77 34.75 42.75
N SER A 377 -5.37 35.34 41.71
CA SER A 377 -6.68 34.94 41.18
C SER A 377 -6.63 34.07 39.92
N GLY A 378 -5.45 33.80 39.34
CA GLY A 378 -5.33 33.04 38.08
C GLY A 378 -5.91 31.62 38.15
N PHE A 379 -5.72 30.94 39.29
CA PHE A 379 -6.32 29.61 39.52
C PHE A 379 -7.85 29.67 39.53
N GLU A 380 -8.43 30.65 40.23
CA GLU A 380 -9.87 30.86 40.30
C GLU A 380 -10.46 31.25 38.95
N PHE A 381 -9.74 32.08 38.18
CA PHE A 381 -10.11 32.42 36.82
C PHE A 381 -10.18 31.17 35.93
N CYS A 382 -9.15 30.32 35.94
CA CYS A 382 -9.14 29.05 35.21
C CYS A 382 -10.27 28.10 35.64
N ARG A 383 -10.51 27.95 36.96
CA ARG A 383 -11.58 27.10 37.50
C ARG A 383 -12.95 27.53 36.98
N ASN A 384 -13.23 28.83 37.01
CA ASN A 384 -14.48 29.36 36.49
C ASN A 384 -14.54 29.28 34.95
N LEU A 385 -13.42 29.42 34.23
CA LEU A 385 -13.38 29.19 32.78
C LEU A 385 -13.76 27.75 32.42
N VAL A 386 -13.23 26.76 33.15
CA VAL A 386 -13.58 25.35 32.99
C VAL A 386 -15.07 25.13 33.32
N ASN A 387 -15.56 25.66 34.44
CA ASN A 387 -16.97 25.52 34.82
C ASN A 387 -17.92 26.15 33.79
N LEU A 388 -17.54 27.27 33.18
CA LEU A 388 -18.33 27.93 32.14
C LEU A 388 -18.53 27.03 30.91
N PHE A 389 -17.49 26.32 30.47
CA PHE A 389 -17.55 25.47 29.27
C PHE A 389 -18.03 24.04 29.54
N TYR A 390 -17.64 23.47 30.68
CA TYR A 390 -17.72 22.03 30.91
C TYR A 390 -18.66 21.63 32.05
N SER A 391 -19.21 22.56 32.84
CA SER A 391 -20.22 22.19 33.84
C SER A 391 -21.45 21.58 33.17
N SER A 392 -22.04 20.57 33.81
CA SER A 392 -23.28 19.92 33.39
C SER A 392 -24.54 20.75 33.67
N THR A 393 -24.46 21.81 34.50
CA THR A 393 -25.64 22.60 34.89
C THR A 393 -25.52 24.06 34.44
N TRP A 394 -26.63 24.61 33.92
CA TRP A 394 -26.68 25.98 33.44
C TRP A 394 -26.44 27.00 34.56
N LEU A 395 -26.89 26.72 35.79
CA LEU A 395 -26.64 27.56 36.97
C LEU A 395 -25.16 27.71 37.30
N GLN A 396 -24.40 26.61 37.24
CA GLN A 396 -22.96 26.64 37.47
C GLN A 396 -22.23 27.37 36.34
N ARG A 397 -22.68 27.23 35.09
CA ARG A 397 -22.13 28.01 33.95
C ARG A 397 -22.37 29.51 34.12
N ILE A 398 -23.56 29.92 34.56
CA ILE A 398 -23.88 31.33 34.84
C ILE A 398 -23.06 31.85 36.02
N GLY A 399 -22.99 31.11 37.13
CA GLY A 399 -22.18 31.48 38.28
C GLY A 399 -20.70 31.63 37.91
N ALA A 400 -20.20 30.73 37.07
CA ALA A 400 -18.84 30.80 36.54
C ALA A 400 -18.61 32.01 35.63
N ALA A 401 -19.57 32.35 34.74
CA ALA A 401 -19.52 33.57 33.93
C ALA A 401 -19.47 34.83 34.80
N TYR A 402 -20.29 34.88 35.85
CA TYR A 402 -20.30 35.99 36.81
C TYR A 402 -18.95 36.13 37.52
N ASN A 403 -18.41 35.03 38.06
CA ASN A 403 -17.11 35.05 38.74
C ASN A 403 -15.96 35.46 37.81
N LEU A 404 -15.96 35.03 36.54
CA LEU A 404 -14.99 35.47 35.54
C LEU A 404 -15.05 36.98 35.31
N ALA A 405 -16.26 37.55 35.24
CA ALA A 405 -16.45 38.99 35.07
C ALA A 405 -15.95 39.78 36.30
N VAL A 406 -16.22 39.28 37.51
CA VAL A 406 -15.75 39.88 38.77
C VAL A 406 -14.22 39.88 38.82
N ILE A 407 -13.59 38.72 38.61
CA ILE A 407 -12.12 38.58 38.66
C ILE A 407 -11.45 39.46 37.59
N GLY A 408 -12.01 39.49 36.37
CA GLY A 408 -11.50 40.34 35.28
C GLY A 408 -11.65 41.84 35.54
N ALA A 409 -12.63 42.27 36.33
CA ALA A 409 -12.81 43.68 36.69
C ALA A 409 -11.85 44.15 37.79
N THR A 410 -11.48 43.26 38.71
CA THR A 410 -10.56 43.55 39.83
C THR A 410 -9.10 43.59 39.41
N GLU A 411 -8.70 42.81 38.41
CA GLU A 411 -7.32 42.77 37.91
C GLU A 411 -7.19 43.54 36.59
N LYS A 412 -7.04 44.87 36.68
CA LYS A 412 -6.73 45.70 35.51
C LYS A 412 -5.27 45.49 35.06
N LYS A 413 -5.04 45.56 33.74
CA LYS A 413 -3.70 45.50 33.11
C LYS A 413 -2.69 46.32 33.93
N PRO A 414 -1.51 45.77 34.29
CA PRO A 414 -0.44 46.59 34.84
C PRO A 414 -0.13 47.73 33.86
N LYS A 415 0.05 48.95 34.36
CA LYS A 415 0.49 50.07 33.53
C LYS A 415 1.87 49.71 32.96
N THR A 416 1.94 49.49 31.65
CA THR A 416 3.21 49.40 30.93
C THR A 416 3.90 50.76 31.02
N ASN A 417 5.08 50.81 31.64
CA ASN A 417 6.01 51.95 31.51
C ASN A 417 6.70 51.90 30.15
#